data_AF-C0NX36-F1
#
_entry.id   AF-C0NX36-F1
#
_cell.length_a   1.000
_cell.length_b   1.000
_cell.length_c   1.000
_cell.angle_alpha   90.00
_cell.angle_beta   90.00
_cell.angle_gamma   90.00
#
_symmetry.space_group_name_H-M   'P 1'
#
loop_
_entity.id
_entity.type
_entity.pdbx_description
1 polymer ?
#
loop_
_entity_poly.entity_id
_entity_poly.type
_entity_poly.pdbx_seq_one_letter_code
_entity_poly.pdbx_strand_id
1 'polypeptide(L)'
;MSNALSLTGLEMLSPEEKSRRIAAVANDIAASIIYIAKQAAVGNVSTEQITPIYNLIDKVNMVGRRHIKRLERELEEQDQQIEQMRGMLGERVKRIEEIEGRHLEEMRRVTEGADSVVRELRASVERLESKLRELGGDGPGMLEQ
;
A
#
# COMPACT_ATOMS: atom_id res chain seq x y z
N MET A 1 38.88 -0.94 -37.31
CA MET A 1 37.54 -1.50 -37.62
C MET A 1 36.80 -1.65 -36.31
N SER A 2 35.81 -0.82 -36.02
CA SER A 2 34.95 -1.03 -34.85
C SER A 2 34.13 -2.31 -35.12
N ASN A 3 34.38 -3.38 -34.37
CA ASN A 3 33.49 -4.53 -34.41
C ASN A 3 32.06 -4.01 -34.17
N ALA A 4 31.11 -4.32 -35.06
CA ALA A 4 29.72 -3.90 -34.93
C ALA A 4 29.14 -4.29 -33.56
N LEU A 5 29.65 -5.39 -33.00
CA LEU A 5 29.34 -5.95 -31.68
C LEU A 5 29.99 -5.24 -30.48
N SER A 6 30.86 -4.25 -30.70
CA SER A 6 31.53 -3.58 -29.59
C SER A 6 30.61 -2.57 -28.90
N LEU A 7 30.50 -2.71 -27.58
CA LEU A 7 29.88 -1.75 -26.66
C LEU A 7 30.90 -0.76 -26.07
N THR A 8 32.11 -0.66 -26.64
CA THR A 8 33.09 0.36 -26.22
C THR A 8 32.52 1.76 -26.38
N GLY A 9 32.70 2.62 -25.37
CA GLY A 9 32.22 4.00 -25.38
C GLY A 9 30.74 4.15 -25.04
N LEU A 10 30.04 3.07 -24.68
CA LEU A 10 28.62 3.09 -24.30
C LEU A 10 28.35 4.05 -23.13
N GLU A 11 29.31 4.20 -22.23
CA GLU A 11 29.25 5.12 -21.08
C GLU A 11 29.12 6.59 -21.49
N MET A 12 29.69 6.98 -22.64
CA MET A 12 29.74 8.35 -23.15
C MET A 12 28.49 8.77 -23.93
N LEU A 13 27.62 7.81 -24.27
CA LEU A 13 26.43 8.03 -25.09
C LEU A 13 25.24 8.56 -24.28
N SER A 14 24.27 9.22 -24.93
CA SER A 14 22.98 9.53 -24.29
C SER A 14 22.18 8.25 -23.97
N PRO A 15 21.18 8.28 -23.08
CA PRO A 15 20.32 7.12 -22.81
C PRO A 15 19.66 6.51 -24.07
N GLU A 16 19.21 7.36 -24.99
CA GLU A 16 18.60 6.94 -26.25
C GLU A 16 19.62 6.30 -27.18
N GLU A 17 20.83 6.85 -27.25
CA GLU A 17 21.94 6.29 -28.01
C GLU A 17 22.42 4.95 -27.44
N LYS A 18 22.50 4.82 -26.11
CA LYS A 18 22.79 3.54 -25.43
C LYS A 18 21.77 2.49 -25.82
N SER A 19 20.49 2.84 -25.74
CA SER A 19 19.40 1.92 -26.07
C SER A 19 19.47 1.46 -27.53
N ARG A 20 19.67 2.40 -28.47
CA ARG A 20 19.85 2.08 -29.90
C ARG A 20 21.08 1.20 -30.14
N ARG A 21 22.20 1.50 -29.49
CA ARG A 21 23.46 0.74 -29.66
C ARG A 21 23.32 -0.68 -29.12
N ILE A 22 22.72 -0.85 -27.95
CA ILE A 22 22.46 -2.17 -27.35
C ILE A 22 21.51 -2.98 -28.25
N ALA A 23 20.42 -2.36 -28.74
CA ALA A 23 19.48 -3.03 -29.63
C ALA A 23 20.14 -3.50 -30.93
N ALA A 24 21.00 -2.67 -31.54
CA ALA A 24 21.76 -3.06 -32.74
C ALA A 24 22.65 -4.28 -32.48
N VAL A 25 23.44 -4.26 -31.39
CA VAL A 25 24.30 -5.39 -31.01
C VAL A 25 23.49 -6.66 -30.75
N ALA A 26 22.36 -6.55 -30.05
CA ALA A 26 21.48 -7.69 -29.79
C ALA A 26 20.91 -8.30 -31.09
N ASN A 27 20.48 -7.45 -32.02
CA ASN A 27 19.98 -7.88 -33.33
C ASN A 27 21.08 -8.58 -34.15
N ASP A 28 22.30 -8.04 -34.15
CA ASP A 28 23.45 -8.64 -34.85
C ASP A 28 23.82 -10.02 -34.27
N ILE A 29 23.79 -10.16 -32.94
CA ILE A 29 23.99 -11.45 -32.26
C ILE A 29 22.90 -12.44 -32.67
N ALA A 30 21.64 -12.04 -32.63
CA ALA A 30 20.52 -12.90 -32.99
C ALA A 30 20.60 -13.36 -34.45
N ALA A 31 20.87 -12.43 -35.39
CA ALA A 31 21.04 -12.74 -36.80
C ALA A 31 22.22 -13.70 -37.03
N SER A 32 23.34 -13.50 -36.33
CA SER A 32 24.52 -14.37 -36.40
C SER A 32 24.21 -15.79 -35.90
N ILE A 33 23.52 -15.92 -34.77
CA ILE A 33 23.10 -17.23 -34.23
C ILE A 33 22.16 -17.95 -35.21
N ILE A 34 21.17 -17.25 -35.76
CA ILE A 34 20.24 -17.81 -36.75
C ILE A 34 20.99 -18.29 -38.00
N TYR A 35 21.92 -17.48 -38.51
CA TYR A 35 22.71 -17.84 -39.67
C TYR A 35 23.53 -19.11 -39.42
N ILE A 36 24.25 -19.18 -38.29
CA ILE A 36 25.08 -20.35 -37.97
C ILE A 36 24.23 -21.59 -37.75
N ALA A 37 23.07 -21.48 -37.09
CA ALA A 37 22.13 -22.59 -36.94
C ALA A 37 21.65 -23.13 -38.31
N LYS A 38 21.38 -22.25 -39.27
CA LYS A 38 21.05 -22.65 -40.64
C LYS A 38 22.22 -23.36 -41.34
N GLN A 39 23.45 -22.87 -41.18
CA GLN A 39 24.63 -23.51 -41.75
C GLN A 39 24.90 -24.89 -41.15
N ALA A 40 24.65 -25.07 -39.85
CA ALA A 40 24.74 -26.38 -39.20
C ALA A 40 23.66 -27.36 -39.71
N ALA A 41 22.43 -26.90 -39.91
CA ALA A 41 21.34 -27.73 -40.42
C ALA A 41 21.59 -28.29 -41.83
N VAL A 42 22.35 -27.58 -42.66
CA VAL A 42 22.76 -28.04 -44.00
C VAL A 42 24.12 -28.77 -44.01
N GLY A 43 24.74 -28.98 -42.85
CA GLY A 43 26.00 -29.71 -42.72
C GLY A 43 27.28 -28.93 -43.05
N ASN A 44 27.20 -27.61 -43.23
CA ASN A 44 28.37 -26.76 -43.53
C ASN A 44 29.24 -26.43 -42.30
N VAL A 45 28.69 -26.64 -41.09
CA VAL A 45 29.37 -26.38 -39.81
C VAL A 45 29.16 -27.59 -38.91
N SER A 46 30.24 -28.08 -38.29
CA SER A 46 30.18 -29.24 -37.41
C SER A 46 29.57 -28.92 -36.04
N THR A 47 29.13 -29.94 -35.31
CA THR A 47 28.58 -29.79 -33.95
C THR A 47 29.60 -29.16 -32.98
N GLU A 48 30.88 -29.52 -33.12
CA GLU A 48 31.98 -28.96 -32.32
C GLU A 48 32.11 -27.46 -32.57
N GLN A 49 31.99 -27.02 -33.82
CA GLN A 49 32.10 -25.60 -34.20
C GLN A 49 30.94 -24.75 -33.68
N ILE A 50 29.73 -25.30 -33.53
CA ILE A 50 28.58 -24.59 -32.96
C ILE A 50 28.48 -24.67 -31.43
N THR A 51 29.33 -25.46 -30.77
CA THR A 51 29.36 -25.59 -29.30
C THR A 51 29.45 -24.24 -28.55
N PRO A 52 30.23 -23.25 -28.99
CA PRO A 52 30.25 -21.92 -28.36
C PRO A 52 28.89 -21.21 -28.37
N ILE A 53 28.02 -21.45 -29.36
CA ILE A 53 26.67 -20.87 -29.41
C ILE A 53 25.79 -21.48 -28.32
N TYR A 54 25.82 -22.80 -28.16
CA TYR A 54 25.08 -23.45 -27.08
C TYR A 54 25.54 -22.95 -25.71
N ASN A 55 26.85 -22.82 -25.50
CA ASN A 55 27.40 -22.24 -24.27
C ASN A 55 26.94 -20.78 -24.04
N LEU A 56 26.82 -19.98 -25.10
CA LEU A 56 26.29 -18.61 -25.00
C LEU A 56 24.81 -18.62 -24.59
N ILE A 57 23.99 -19.45 -25.25
CA ILE A 57 22.55 -19.59 -24.94
C ILE A 57 22.36 -20.02 -23.49
N ASP A 58 23.15 -20.99 -23.01
CA ASP A 58 23.09 -21.46 -21.62
C ASP A 58 23.45 -20.37 -20.62
N LYS A 59 24.48 -19.56 -20.92
CA LYS A 59 24.85 -18.41 -20.09
C LYS A 59 23.75 -17.36 -20.04
N VAL A 60 23.15 -17.02 -21.18
CA VAL A 60 22.03 -16.05 -21.25
C VAL A 60 20.83 -16.57 -20.48
N ASN A 61 20.45 -17.84 -20.67
CA ASN A 61 19.36 -18.49 -19.95
C ASN A 61 19.63 -18.53 -18.44
N MET A 62 20.87 -18.76 -18.02
CA MET A 62 21.24 -18.73 -16.62
C MET A 62 21.07 -17.33 -16.00
N VAL A 63 21.48 -16.27 -16.70
CA VAL A 63 21.26 -14.89 -16.25
C VAL A 63 19.77 -14.58 -16.15
N GLY A 64 18.98 -14.96 -17.17
CA GLY A 64 17.52 -14.81 -17.16
C GLY A 64 16.87 -15.52 -15.97
N ARG A 65 17.24 -16.78 -15.72
CA ARG A 65 16.76 -17.54 -14.54
C ARG A 65 17.13 -16.89 -13.21
N ARG A 66 18.35 -16.34 -13.08
CA ARG A 66 18.76 -15.63 -11.85
C ARG A 66 17.94 -14.36 -11.64
N HIS A 67 17.67 -13.62 -12.72
CA HIS A 67 16.86 -12.41 -12.64
C HIS A 67 15.41 -12.72 -12.23
N ILE A 68 14.80 -13.73 -12.86
CA ILE A 68 13.46 -14.22 -12.48
C ILE A 68 13.42 -14.64 -11.02
N LYS A 69 14.36 -15.48 -10.56
CA LYS A 69 14.45 -15.90 -9.16
C LYS A 69 14.63 -14.77 -8.16
N ARG A 70 15.24 -13.65 -8.58
CA ARG A 70 15.36 -12.46 -7.74
C ARG A 70 14.03 -11.72 -7.66
N LEU A 71 13.38 -11.50 -8.81
CA LEU A 71 12.06 -10.87 -8.85
C LEU A 71 11.00 -11.67 -8.09
N GLU A 72 11.02 -12.99 -8.18
CA GLU A 72 10.14 -13.87 -7.40
C GLU A 72 10.31 -13.66 -5.89
N ARG A 73 11.55 -13.51 -5.40
CA ARG A 73 11.82 -13.20 -4.00
C ARG A 73 11.38 -11.80 -3.61
N GLU A 74 11.66 -10.81 -4.45
CA GLU A 74 11.22 -9.42 -4.21
C GLU A 74 9.69 -9.34 -4.13
N LEU A 75 8.96 -10.09 -4.97
CA LEU A 75 7.50 -10.19 -4.91
C LEU A 75 7.03 -10.90 -3.64
N GLU A 76 7.65 -12.02 -3.26
CA GLU A 76 7.30 -12.73 -2.03
C GLU A 76 7.52 -11.87 -0.78
N GLU A 77 8.62 -11.10 -0.74
CA GLU A 77 8.90 -10.13 0.34
C GLU A 77 7.84 -9.01 0.38
N GLN A 78 7.42 -8.50 -0.78
CA GLN A 78 6.35 -7.50 -0.87
C GLN A 78 5.00 -8.05 -0.41
N ASP A 79 4.63 -9.26 -0.81
CA ASP A 79 3.40 -9.92 -0.39
C ASP A 79 3.36 -10.12 1.13
N GLN A 80 4.49 -10.54 1.73
CA GLN A 80 4.61 -10.67 3.18
C GLN A 80 4.43 -9.32 3.89
N GLN A 81 5.01 -8.23 3.36
CA GLN A 81 4.83 -6.88 3.91
C GLN A 81 3.37 -6.42 3.82
N ILE A 82 2.70 -6.69 2.71
CA ILE A 82 1.28 -6.35 2.52
C ILE A 82 0.41 -7.08 3.54
N GLU A 83 0.64 -8.38 3.77
CA GLU A 83 -0.13 -9.15 4.75
C GLU A 83 0.10 -8.65 6.19
N GLN A 84 1.34 -8.31 6.55
CA GLN A 84 1.63 -7.70 7.85
C GLN A 84 0.90 -6.35 8.02
N MET A 85 0.91 -5.51 6.98
CA MET A 85 0.19 -4.22 7.00
C MET A 85 -1.32 -4.41 7.12
N ARG A 86 -1.90 -5.39 6.42
CA ARG A 86 -3.33 -5.73 6.53
C ARG A 86 -3.69 -6.18 7.95
N GLY A 87 -2.86 -7.03 8.56
CA GLY A 87 -3.04 -7.44 9.95
C GLY A 87 -3.02 -6.26 10.92
N MET A 88 -2.00 -5.40 10.83
CA MET A 88 -1.89 -4.20 11.67
C MET A 88 -3.07 -3.24 11.47
N LEU A 89 -3.54 -3.08 10.24
CA LEU A 89 -4.69 -2.24 9.93
C LEU A 89 -5.96 -2.82 10.57
N GLY A 90 -6.20 -4.12 10.42
CA GLY A 90 -7.33 -4.82 11.05
C GLY A 90 -7.35 -4.65 12.58
N GLU A 91 -6.20 -4.80 13.24
CA GLU A 91 -6.08 -4.56 14.68
C GLU A 91 -6.33 -3.11 15.09
N ARG A 92 -5.93 -2.14 14.26
CA ARG A 92 -6.19 -0.72 14.50
C ARG A 92 -7.67 -0.40 14.34
N VAL A 93 -8.32 -0.90 13.29
CA VAL A 93 -9.76 -0.73 13.07
C VAL A 93 -10.54 -1.29 14.26
N LYS A 94 -10.26 -2.53 14.68
CA LYS A 94 -10.90 -3.13 15.84
C LYS A 94 -10.74 -2.28 17.11
N ARG A 95 -9.54 -1.75 17.38
CA ARG A 95 -9.30 -0.87 18.53
C ARG A 95 -10.09 0.43 18.46
N ILE A 96 -10.22 1.02 17.26
CA ILE A 96 -11.02 2.22 17.05
C ILE A 96 -12.49 1.92 17.36
N GLU A 97 -13.05 0.85 16.80
CA GLU A 97 -14.43 0.42 17.06
C GLU A 97 -14.69 0.18 18.56
N GLU A 98 -13.75 -0.45 19.28
CA GLU A 98 -13.85 -0.65 20.73
C GLU A 98 -13.81 0.67 21.51
N ILE A 99 -12.97 1.62 21.10
CA ILE A 99 -12.89 2.95 21.73
C ILE A 99 -14.17 3.74 21.48
N GLU A 100 -14.64 3.77 20.23
CA GLU A 100 -15.88 4.44 19.84
C GLU A 100 -17.08 3.86 20.58
N GLY A 101 -17.18 2.53 20.65
CA GLY A 101 -18.24 1.85 21.40
C GLY A 101 -18.24 2.21 22.89
N ARG A 102 -17.05 2.24 23.53
CA ARG A 102 -16.93 2.68 24.93
C ARG A 102 -17.30 4.15 25.11
N HIS A 103 -16.84 5.01 24.20
CA HIS A 103 -17.09 6.45 24.28
C HIS A 103 -18.58 6.78 24.10
N LEU A 104 -19.25 6.11 23.16
CA LEU A 104 -20.69 6.25 22.97
C LEU A 104 -21.49 5.82 24.20
N GLU A 105 -21.11 4.70 24.83
CA GLU A 105 -21.75 4.24 26.06
C GLU A 105 -21.50 5.18 27.24
N GLU A 106 -20.30 5.73 27.38
CA GLU A 106 -19.98 6.72 28.40
C GLU A 106 -20.79 8.02 28.20
N MET A 107 -20.81 8.54 26.96
CA MET A 107 -21.62 9.70 26.60
C MET A 107 -23.10 9.47 26.91
N ARG A 108 -23.64 8.29 26.55
CA ARG A 108 -25.03 7.93 26.84
C ARG A 108 -25.33 8.00 28.33
N ARG A 109 -24.47 7.43 29.17
CA ARG A 109 -24.62 7.49 30.64
C ARG A 109 -24.58 8.91 31.18
N VAL A 110 -23.67 9.75 30.67
CA VAL A 110 -23.56 11.15 31.08
C VAL A 110 -24.82 11.91 30.68
N THR A 111 -25.33 11.72 29.46
CA THR A 111 -26.57 12.35 28.99
C THR A 111 -27.78 11.90 29.83
N GLU A 112 -27.93 10.59 30.05
CA GLU A 112 -29.02 10.05 30.88
C GLU A 112 -28.96 10.57 32.33
N GLY A 113 -27.75 10.66 32.90
CA GLY A 113 -27.53 11.22 34.23
C GLY A 113 -27.87 12.72 34.29
N ALA A 114 -27.43 13.50 33.30
CA ALA A 114 -27.75 14.92 33.22
C ALA A 114 -29.26 15.16 33.07
N ASP A 115 -29.95 14.37 32.24
CA ASP A 115 -31.40 14.46 32.08
C ASP A 115 -32.14 14.15 33.38
N SER A 116 -31.65 13.20 34.17
CA SER A 116 -32.21 12.90 35.50
C SER A 116 -32.07 14.10 36.44
N VAL A 117 -30.86 14.68 36.52
CA VAL A 117 -30.59 15.86 37.36
C VAL A 117 -31.44 17.06 36.93
N VAL A 118 -31.58 17.30 35.61
CA VAL A 118 -32.43 18.39 35.09
C VAL A 118 -33.88 18.17 35.49
N ARG A 119 -34.41 16.94 35.42
CA ARG A 119 -35.77 16.60 35.86
C ARG A 119 -35.97 16.86 37.35
N GLU A 120 -35.03 16.44 38.18
CA GLU A 120 -35.09 16.65 39.64
C GLU A 120 -35.01 18.14 40.03
N LEU A 121 -34.15 18.90 39.35
CA LEU A 121 -34.04 20.35 39.55
C LEU A 121 -35.33 21.06 39.14
N ARG A 122 -35.92 20.72 37.99
CA ARG A 122 -37.22 21.27 37.56
C ARG A 122 -38.31 21.02 38.58
N ALA A 123 -38.46 19.77 39.04
CA ALA A 123 -39.43 19.42 40.08
C ALA A 123 -39.18 20.18 41.40
N SER A 124 -37.91 20.45 41.73
CA SER A 124 -37.55 21.23 42.91
C SER A 124 -37.88 22.71 42.76
N VAL A 125 -37.64 23.29 41.59
CA VAL A 125 -38.03 24.67 41.25
C VAL A 125 -39.55 24.81 41.32
N GLU A 126 -40.33 23.92 40.70
CA GLU A 126 -41.80 23.95 40.73
C GLU A 126 -42.36 23.89 42.17
N ARG A 127 -41.75 23.07 43.03
CA ARG A 127 -42.09 23.00 44.46
C ARG A 127 -41.78 24.30 45.19
N LEU A 128 -40.63 24.92 44.92
CA LEU A 128 -40.24 26.19 45.53
C LEU A 128 -41.12 27.36 45.06
N GLU A 129 -41.44 27.42 43.76
CA GLU A 129 -42.36 28.41 43.20
C GLU A 129 -43.75 28.30 43.80
N SER A 130 -44.23 27.08 44.03
CA SER A 130 -45.53 26.85 44.67
C SER A 130 -45.53 27.35 46.12
N LYS A 131 -44.47 27.06 46.89
CA LYS A 131 -44.30 27.60 48.26
C LYS A 131 -44.21 29.13 48.29
N LEU A 132 -43.53 29.74 47.32
CA LEU A 132 -43.44 31.21 47.24
C LEU A 132 -44.80 31.84 46.92
N ARG A 133 -45.62 31.22 46.07
CA ARG A 133 -47.00 31.66 45.81
C ARG A 133 -47.88 31.58 47.06
N GLU A 134 -47.75 30.49 47.82
CA GLU A 134 -48.48 30.32 49.09
C GLU A 134 -48.09 31.41 50.11
N LEU A 135 -46.80 31.72 50.23
CA LEU A 135 -46.32 32.78 51.14
C LEU A 135 -46.64 34.20 50.67
N GLY A 136 -46.60 34.46 49.36
CA GLY A 136 -46.89 35.76 48.77
C GLY A 136 -48.39 36.09 48.68
N GLY A 137 -49.25 35.07 48.60
CA GLY A 137 -50.70 35.24 48.64
C GLY A 137 -51.23 35.67 50.02
N ASP A 138 -50.43 35.48 51.07
CA ASP A 138 -50.82 35.73 52.46
C ASP A 138 -50.42 37.11 53.01
N GLY A 139 -50.02 38.07 52.15
CA GLY A 139 -49.74 39.44 52.61
C GLY A 139 -49.88 40.52 51.55
N PRO A 140 -50.49 41.71 51.82
CA PRO A 140 -51.22 42.14 53.02
C PRO A 140 -52.54 42.87 52.68
N GLY A 141 -53.68 42.22 52.91
CA GLY A 141 -54.99 42.88 53.04
C GLY A 141 -55.20 43.59 54.38
N MET A 142 -54.14 43.82 55.16
CA MET A 142 -54.20 44.56 56.42
C MET A 142 -53.66 45.98 56.24
N LEU A 143 -54.27 46.73 55.32
CA LEU A 143 -54.17 48.19 55.25
C LEU A 143 -55.57 48.77 55.04
N GLU A 144 -56.45 48.55 56.01
CA GLU A 144 -57.65 49.37 56.21
C GLU A 144 -58.01 49.27 57.70
N GLN A 145 -57.51 50.24 58.47
CA GLN A 145 -58.10 50.67 59.74
C GLN A 145 -58.66 52.07 59.52
#